data_AF-A0A838F9V0-F1
#
_entry.id   AF-A0A838F9V0-F1
#
_cell.length_a   1.000
_cell.length_b   1.000
_cell.length_c   1.000
_cell.angle_alpha   90.00
_cell.angle_beta   90.00
_cell.angle_gamma   90.00
#
_symmetry.space_group_name_H-M   'P 1'
#
loop_
_entity.id
_entity.type
_entity.pdbx_description
1 polymer ?
#
loop_
_entity_poly.entity_id
_entity_poly.type
_entity_poly.pdbx_seq_one_letter_code
_entity_poly.pdbx_strand_id
1 'polypeptide(L)'
;MTSSIQTDELKKLRFPIGPFEFGKIYSSEDLGLFIRKIEGFPTELKKVVSRFRDAQLDVTYREGGWTVRQVIHHLADSHINAYTRFKLALTEDTPSIRPYDEKAWAELADSKASPIDSSLELLNGLHKRWTLLLNAMSAEDFQRLYYHPEHQMSHPLMELLAMYAWHCDHHMAHIQRATMQKALLKDKPVKTVAPKPTIKNKLRSKP
;
A
#
# COMPACT_ATOMS: atom_id res chain seq x y z
N MET A 1 17.35 -26.15 8.12
CA MET A 1 17.25 -24.91 8.92
C MET A 1 17.16 -23.64 8.06
N THR A 2 17.66 -23.63 6.81
CA THR A 2 17.58 -22.50 5.87
C THR A 2 16.16 -22.13 5.40
N SER A 3 15.25 -23.10 5.31
CA SER A 3 13.85 -22.87 4.88
C SER A 3 13.06 -21.96 5.86
N SER A 4 13.18 -22.19 7.18
CA SER A 4 12.46 -21.41 8.20
C SER A 4 12.92 -19.93 8.25
N ILE A 5 14.23 -19.71 8.11
CA ILE A 5 14.81 -18.36 8.10
C ILE A 5 14.35 -17.58 6.86
N GLN A 6 14.28 -18.25 5.70
CA GLN A 6 13.80 -17.64 4.46
C GLN A 6 12.31 -17.29 4.53
N THR A 7 11.48 -18.11 5.19
CA THR A 7 10.07 -17.79 5.42
C THR A 7 9.86 -16.63 6.39
N ASP A 8 10.68 -16.50 7.42
CA ASP A 8 10.54 -15.43 8.41
C ASP A 8 11.03 -14.08 7.86
N GLU A 9 12.08 -14.07 7.05
CA GLU A 9 12.52 -12.87 6.33
C GLU A 9 11.45 -12.39 5.33
N LEU A 10 10.85 -13.30 4.55
CA LEU A 10 9.76 -12.97 3.63
C LEU A 10 8.53 -12.40 4.36
N LYS A 11 8.20 -12.92 5.55
CA LYS A 11 7.13 -12.36 6.40
C LYS A 11 7.44 -10.93 6.83
N LYS A 12 8.68 -10.63 7.23
CA LYS A 12 9.12 -9.26 7.57
C LYS A 12 9.07 -8.32 6.37
N LEU A 13 9.30 -8.82 5.15
CA LEU A 13 9.11 -8.03 3.93
C LEU A 13 7.64 -7.69 3.69
N ARG A 14 6.75 -8.68 3.91
CA ARG A 14 5.32 -8.53 3.73
C ARG A 14 4.71 -7.63 4.80
N PHE A 15 5.11 -7.78 6.06
CA PHE A 15 4.61 -7.04 7.22
C PHE A 15 5.75 -6.28 7.93
N PRO A 16 6.25 -5.18 7.35
CA PRO A 16 7.41 -4.45 7.89
C PRO A 16 7.17 -3.82 9.26
N ILE A 17 5.91 -3.59 9.63
CA ILE A 17 5.49 -3.07 10.94
C ILE A 17 4.70 -4.09 11.77
N GLY A 18 4.79 -5.38 11.41
CA GLY A 18 3.93 -6.44 11.95
C GLY A 18 2.52 -6.47 11.34
N PRO A 19 1.78 -7.58 11.51
CA PRO A 19 0.39 -7.69 11.07
C PRO A 19 -0.54 -6.84 11.95
N PHE A 20 -1.69 -6.44 11.40
CA PHE A 20 -2.77 -5.90 12.22
C PHE A 20 -3.38 -7.01 13.10
N GLU A 21 -3.70 -6.66 14.34
CA GLU A 21 -4.31 -7.57 15.32
C GLU A 21 -5.73 -7.10 15.63
N PHE A 22 -6.71 -7.94 15.27
CA PHE A 22 -8.13 -7.72 15.54
C PHE A 22 -8.49 -8.07 17.00
N GLY A 23 -9.62 -7.56 17.47
CA GLY A 23 -10.19 -7.82 18.80
C GLY A 23 -9.62 -6.95 19.92
N LYS A 24 -8.88 -5.89 19.57
CA LYS A 24 -8.33 -4.95 20.56
C LYS A 24 -9.40 -3.94 21.01
N ILE A 25 -9.28 -3.53 22.27
CA ILE A 25 -10.04 -2.41 22.82
C ILE A 25 -9.17 -1.16 22.67
N TYR A 26 -9.77 -0.09 22.16
CA TYR A 26 -9.08 1.17 21.89
C TYR A 26 -9.63 2.28 22.78
N SER A 27 -8.74 3.16 23.24
CA SER A 27 -9.10 4.31 24.07
C SER A 27 -9.49 5.54 23.24
N SER A 28 -9.89 6.61 23.90
CA SER A 28 -10.14 7.91 23.25
C SER A 28 -8.86 8.54 22.68
N GLU A 29 -7.73 8.29 23.33
CA GLU A 29 -6.41 8.72 22.87
C GLU A 29 -6.02 7.99 21.59
N ASP A 30 -6.28 6.68 21.52
CA ASP A 30 -6.10 5.88 20.31
C ASP A 30 -6.96 6.41 19.16
N LEU A 31 -8.24 6.71 19.43
CA LEU A 31 -9.14 7.33 18.44
C LEU A 31 -8.53 8.61 17.85
N GLY A 32 -8.07 9.51 18.70
CA GLY A 32 -7.42 10.75 18.26
C GLY A 32 -6.15 10.50 17.44
N LEU A 33 -5.36 9.47 17.77
CA LEU A 33 -4.17 9.08 17.01
C LEU A 33 -4.54 8.52 15.63
N PHE A 34 -5.56 7.67 15.54
CA PHE A 34 -5.99 7.10 14.27
C PHE A 34 -6.59 8.16 13.33
N ILE A 35 -7.41 9.07 13.85
CA ILE A 35 -7.95 10.19 13.04
C ILE A 35 -6.82 11.06 12.50
N ARG A 36 -5.83 11.42 13.33
CA ARG A 36 -4.66 12.19 12.88
C ARG A 36 -3.85 11.45 11.82
N LYS A 37 -3.71 10.12 11.93
CA LYS A 37 -3.04 9.30 10.91
C LYS A 37 -3.79 9.36 9.59
N ILE A 38 -5.12 9.17 9.59
CA ILE A 38 -5.94 9.33 8.38
C ILE A 38 -5.80 10.74 7.82
N GLU A 39 -5.91 11.79 8.62
CA GLU A 39 -5.81 13.17 8.16
C GLU A 39 -4.44 13.50 7.52
N GLY A 40 -3.34 13.11 8.18
CA GLY A 40 -1.99 13.47 7.75
C GLY A 40 -1.44 12.64 6.59
N PHE A 41 -1.93 11.41 6.40
CA PHE A 41 -1.33 10.43 5.50
C PHE A 41 -1.13 10.91 4.05
N PRO A 42 -2.11 11.55 3.36
CA PRO A 42 -1.90 11.98 1.96
C PRO A 42 -0.76 12.99 1.82
N THR A 43 -0.60 13.87 2.79
CA THR A 43 0.49 14.87 2.80
C THR A 43 1.84 14.20 2.99
N GLU A 44 1.94 13.25 3.92
CA GLU A 44 3.14 12.45 4.16
C GLU A 44 3.52 11.64 2.93
N LEU A 45 2.55 10.95 2.32
CA LEU A 45 2.72 10.15 1.12
C LEU A 45 3.25 11.00 -0.03
N LYS A 46 2.58 12.13 -0.33
CA LYS A 46 3.00 13.06 -1.38
C LYS A 46 4.42 13.56 -1.17
N LYS A 47 4.78 13.90 0.08
CA LYS A 47 6.14 14.33 0.42
C LYS A 47 7.19 13.26 0.12
N VAL A 48 6.91 11.99 0.46
CA VAL A 48 7.82 10.88 0.20
C VAL A 48 7.99 10.65 -1.31
N VAL A 49 6.89 10.54 -2.05
CA VAL A 49 6.92 10.17 -3.47
C VAL A 49 7.34 11.31 -4.39
N SER A 50 7.22 12.57 -3.96
CA SER A 50 7.70 13.74 -4.73
C SER A 50 9.19 13.71 -5.06
N ARG A 51 9.96 12.87 -4.36
CA ARG A 51 11.40 12.68 -4.57
C ARG A 51 11.71 11.57 -5.57
N PHE A 52 10.70 10.88 -6.08
CA PHE A 52 10.86 9.69 -6.91
C PHE A 52 10.84 10.08 -8.38
N ARG A 53 11.71 9.45 -9.15
CA ARG A 53 11.61 9.42 -10.61
C ARG A 53 10.68 8.29 -11.03
N ASP A 54 10.15 8.36 -12.24
CA ASP A 54 9.21 7.37 -12.77
C ASP A 54 9.74 5.93 -12.65
N ALA A 55 11.01 5.69 -13.02
CA ALA A 55 11.67 4.39 -12.86
C ALA A 55 11.87 3.90 -11.39
N GLN A 56 11.54 4.71 -10.38
CA GLN A 56 11.46 4.30 -8.97
C GLN A 56 10.03 3.90 -8.58
N LEU A 57 9.02 4.40 -9.29
CA LEU A 57 7.62 3.98 -9.10
C LEU A 57 7.40 2.54 -9.57
N ASP A 58 8.15 2.09 -10.58
CA ASP A 58 8.04 0.72 -11.12
C ASP A 58 8.92 -0.31 -10.40
N VAL A 59 9.48 0.05 -9.24
CA VAL A 59 10.28 -0.87 -8.41
C VAL A 59 9.35 -1.64 -7.48
N THR A 60 9.48 -2.96 -7.47
CA THR A 60 8.77 -3.84 -6.54
C THR A 60 9.31 -3.68 -5.12
N TYR A 61 8.43 -3.54 -4.11
CA TYR A 61 8.86 -3.36 -2.71
C TYR A 61 9.49 -4.63 -2.09
N ARG A 62 9.23 -5.79 -2.70
CA ARG A 62 9.84 -7.10 -2.41
C ARG A 62 9.74 -7.99 -3.64
N GLU A 63 10.48 -9.10 -3.65
CA GLU A 63 10.34 -10.13 -4.68
C GLU A 63 8.91 -10.67 -4.74
N GLY A 64 8.34 -10.72 -5.95
CA GLY A 64 6.95 -11.10 -6.19
C GLY A 64 5.91 -10.18 -5.51
N GLY A 65 6.31 -8.97 -5.11
CA GLY A 65 5.41 -7.94 -4.58
C GLY A 65 5.03 -6.91 -5.63
N TRP A 66 4.08 -6.04 -5.28
CA TRP A 66 3.69 -4.92 -6.12
C TRP A 66 4.79 -3.89 -6.29
N THR A 67 4.71 -3.16 -7.40
CA THR A 67 5.47 -1.92 -7.61
C THR A 67 5.00 -0.82 -6.66
N VAL A 68 5.84 0.20 -6.43
CA VAL A 68 5.44 1.40 -5.69
C VAL A 68 4.21 2.06 -6.32
N ARG A 69 4.14 2.10 -7.66
CA ARG A 69 2.99 2.62 -8.41
C ARG A 69 1.71 1.88 -8.06
N GLN A 70 1.70 0.55 -8.16
CA GLN A 70 0.57 -0.28 -7.78
C GLN A 70 0.17 -0.09 -6.31
N VAL A 71 1.12 0.05 -5.38
CA VAL A 71 0.82 0.32 -3.96
C VAL A 71 0.09 1.67 -3.78
N ILE A 72 0.50 2.71 -4.52
CA ILE A 72 -0.15 4.03 -4.43
C ILE A 72 -1.57 4.00 -5.00
N HIS A 73 -1.79 3.30 -6.11
CA HIS A 73 -3.13 3.12 -6.68
C HIS A 73 -4.02 2.29 -5.73
N HIS A 74 -3.50 1.19 -5.19
CA HIS A 74 -4.18 0.37 -4.18
C HIS A 74 -4.60 1.17 -2.95
N LEU A 75 -3.75 2.09 -2.46
CA LEU A 75 -4.11 2.96 -1.35
C LEU A 75 -5.37 3.78 -1.65
N ALA A 76 -5.50 4.34 -2.86
CA ALA A 76 -6.71 5.05 -3.27
C ALA A 76 -7.93 4.11 -3.30
N ASP A 77 -7.82 2.96 -3.97
CA ASP A 77 -8.92 2.00 -4.12
C ASP A 77 -9.41 1.46 -2.77
N SER A 78 -8.46 1.04 -1.92
CA SER A 78 -8.73 0.49 -0.60
C SER A 78 -9.41 1.52 0.30
N HIS A 79 -8.96 2.78 0.24
CA HIS A 79 -9.51 3.83 1.10
C HIS A 79 -10.88 4.33 0.61
N ILE A 80 -11.16 4.29 -0.71
CA ILE A 80 -12.52 4.53 -1.24
C ILE A 80 -13.49 3.47 -0.71
N ASN A 81 -13.08 2.20 -0.74
CA ASN A 81 -13.86 1.11 -0.17
C ASN A 81 -14.08 1.31 1.33
N ALA A 82 -13.04 1.68 2.08
CA ALA A 82 -13.14 1.99 3.50
C ALA A 82 -14.17 3.08 3.80
N TYR A 83 -14.04 4.22 3.13
CA TYR A 83 -14.93 5.37 3.31
C TYR A 83 -16.38 5.02 3.00
N THR A 84 -16.60 4.21 1.96
CA THR A 84 -17.93 3.68 1.62
C THR A 84 -18.48 2.81 2.75
N ARG A 85 -17.67 1.91 3.33
CA ARG A 85 -18.08 1.05 4.46
C ARG A 85 -18.45 1.87 5.69
N PHE A 86 -17.70 2.94 6.00
CA PHE A 86 -18.06 3.88 7.07
C PHE A 86 -19.46 4.45 6.85
N LYS A 87 -19.74 4.96 5.65
CA LYS A 87 -21.05 5.52 5.34
C LYS A 87 -22.17 4.48 5.45
N LEU A 88 -21.99 3.30 4.87
CA LEU A 88 -22.99 2.22 4.93
C LEU A 88 -23.29 1.87 6.39
N ALA A 89 -22.26 1.61 7.20
CA ALA A 89 -22.43 1.25 8.60
C ALA A 89 -23.13 2.34 9.41
N LEU A 90 -22.91 3.62 9.10
CA LEU A 90 -23.59 4.76 9.75
C LEU A 90 -25.06 4.89 9.35
N THR A 91 -25.46 4.42 8.17
CA THR A 91 -26.81 4.62 7.63
C THR A 91 -27.67 3.37 7.59
N GLU A 92 -27.09 2.19 7.80
CA GLU A 92 -27.76 0.89 7.75
C GLU A 92 -27.52 0.11 9.04
N ASP A 93 -28.41 -0.84 9.35
CA ASP A 93 -28.22 -1.75 10.48
C ASP A 93 -27.29 -2.91 10.08
N THR A 94 -26.05 -2.88 10.57
CA THR A 94 -25.02 -3.90 10.37
C THR A 94 -24.91 -4.41 8.92
N PRO A 95 -24.64 -3.51 7.95
CA PRO A 95 -24.66 -3.88 6.54
C PRO A 95 -23.58 -4.90 6.20
N SER A 96 -23.90 -5.82 5.28
CA SER A 96 -22.89 -6.68 4.66
C SER A 96 -22.12 -5.88 3.62
N ILE A 97 -20.81 -5.73 3.82
CA ILE A 97 -19.96 -4.99 2.88
C ILE A 97 -19.65 -5.84 1.65
N ARG A 98 -19.27 -5.20 0.55
CA ARG A 98 -18.75 -5.87 -0.65
C ARG A 98 -17.23 -6.06 -0.53
N PRO A 99 -16.72 -7.30 -0.52
CA PRO A 99 -15.28 -7.55 -0.69
C PRO A 99 -14.88 -7.29 -2.14
N TYR A 100 -13.59 -7.06 -2.36
CA TYR A 100 -13.02 -6.90 -3.69
C TYR A 100 -11.66 -7.62 -3.74
N ASP A 101 -11.30 -8.10 -4.93
CA ASP A 101 -10.01 -8.76 -5.14
C ASP A 101 -8.92 -7.71 -5.39
N GLU A 102 -8.27 -7.27 -4.32
CA GLU A 102 -7.18 -6.27 -4.37
C GLU A 102 -6.04 -6.68 -5.31
N LYS A 103 -5.77 -7.98 -5.45
CA LYS A 103 -4.72 -8.47 -6.34
C LYS A 103 -5.15 -8.32 -7.79
N ALA A 104 -6.38 -8.70 -8.13
CA ALA A 104 -6.90 -8.50 -9.47
C ALA A 104 -6.94 -7.01 -9.85
N TRP A 105 -7.32 -6.12 -8.92
CA TRP A 105 -7.35 -4.67 -9.14
C TRP A 105 -5.96 -4.10 -9.38
N ALA A 106 -4.96 -4.52 -8.61
CA ALA A 106 -3.57 -4.10 -8.80
C ALA A 106 -2.98 -4.58 -10.15
N GLU A 107 -3.55 -5.63 -10.76
CA GLU A 107 -3.09 -6.17 -12.03
C GLU A 107 -3.70 -5.49 -13.28
N LEU A 108 -4.69 -4.60 -13.09
CA LEU A 108 -5.31 -3.83 -14.16
C LEU A 108 -4.32 -2.87 -14.83
N ALA A 109 -4.61 -2.50 -16.08
CA ALA A 109 -3.71 -1.68 -16.89
C ALA A 109 -3.48 -0.28 -16.28
N ASP A 110 -4.52 0.32 -15.70
CA ASP A 110 -4.43 1.61 -15.04
C ASP A 110 -3.58 1.54 -13.77
N SER A 111 -3.75 0.50 -12.94
CA SER A 111 -2.93 0.24 -11.75
C SER A 111 -1.45 -0.01 -12.05
N LYS A 112 -1.12 -0.50 -13.24
CA LYS A 112 0.27 -0.82 -13.65
C LYS A 112 0.99 0.32 -14.34
N ALA A 113 0.29 1.21 -15.03
CA ALA A 113 0.92 2.15 -15.95
C ALA A 113 0.50 3.62 -15.77
N SER A 114 -0.55 3.92 -15.00
CA SER A 114 -1.02 5.30 -14.87
C SER A 114 -0.03 6.16 -14.06
N PRO A 115 0.02 7.48 -14.33
CA PRO A 115 0.65 8.43 -13.42
C PRO A 115 0.00 8.35 -12.03
N ILE A 116 0.81 8.47 -10.98
CA ILE A 116 0.33 8.38 -9.59
C ILE A 116 -0.45 9.62 -9.12
N ASP A 117 -0.36 10.73 -9.87
CA ASP A 117 -0.92 12.03 -9.47
C ASP A 117 -2.43 11.97 -9.23
N SER A 118 -3.17 11.25 -10.08
CA SER A 118 -4.61 11.07 -9.92
C SER A 118 -4.98 10.36 -8.60
N SER A 119 -4.24 9.32 -8.22
CA SER A 119 -4.44 8.63 -6.94
C SER A 119 -4.05 9.51 -5.75
N LEU A 120 -3.01 10.33 -5.86
CA LEU A 120 -2.64 11.28 -4.80
C LEU A 120 -3.71 12.36 -4.61
N GLU A 121 -4.30 12.86 -5.70
CA GLU A 121 -5.40 13.83 -5.65
C GLU A 121 -6.67 13.21 -5.06
N LEU A 122 -7.02 11.99 -5.49
CA LEU A 122 -8.14 11.22 -4.94
C LEU A 122 -7.97 11.00 -3.44
N LEU A 123 -6.80 10.51 -2.99
CA LEU A 123 -6.49 10.32 -1.57
C LEU A 123 -6.61 11.62 -0.78
N ASN A 124 -6.09 12.72 -1.30
CA ASN A 124 -6.18 14.03 -0.63
C ASN A 124 -7.63 14.50 -0.45
N GLY A 125 -8.46 14.43 -1.49
CA GLY A 125 -9.87 14.81 -1.40
C GLY A 125 -10.67 13.86 -0.49
N LEU A 126 -10.44 12.56 -0.64
CA LEU A 126 -11.09 11.51 0.13
C LEU A 126 -10.79 11.62 1.62
N HIS A 127 -9.52 11.75 2.01
CA HIS A 127 -9.14 11.84 3.42
C HIS A 127 -9.66 13.11 4.07
N LYS A 128 -9.71 14.25 3.38
CA LYS A 128 -10.38 15.45 3.90
C LYS A 128 -11.85 15.18 4.23
N ARG A 129 -12.58 14.56 3.29
CA ARG A 129 -13.98 14.17 3.47
C ARG A 129 -14.16 13.13 4.58
N TRP A 130 -13.21 12.22 4.72
CA TRP A 130 -13.23 11.15 5.72
C TRP A 130 -12.93 11.70 7.11
N THR A 131 -11.90 12.53 7.28
CA THR A 131 -11.59 13.20 8.55
C THR A 131 -12.75 14.08 9.02
N LEU A 132 -13.41 14.83 8.13
CA LEU A 132 -14.62 15.58 8.48
C LEU A 132 -15.74 14.69 9.00
N LEU A 133 -15.94 13.50 8.42
CA LEU A 133 -16.90 12.52 8.91
C LEU A 133 -16.49 11.99 10.28
N LEU A 134 -15.24 11.54 10.42
CA LEU A 134 -14.71 10.95 11.66
C LEU A 134 -14.80 11.91 12.85
N ASN A 135 -14.51 13.20 12.62
CA ASN A 135 -14.61 14.23 13.66
C ASN A 135 -16.05 14.57 14.07
N ALA A 136 -17.04 14.22 13.23
CA ALA A 136 -18.46 14.46 13.51
C ALA A 136 -19.17 13.25 14.14
N MET A 137 -18.54 12.07 14.15
CA MET A 137 -19.09 10.84 14.72
C MET A 137 -19.08 10.91 16.25
N SER A 138 -20.14 10.40 16.88
CA SER A 138 -20.18 10.20 18.34
C SER A 138 -19.40 8.96 18.78
N ALA A 139 -19.22 8.77 20.08
CA ALA A 139 -18.61 7.55 20.61
C ALA A 139 -19.41 6.29 20.23
N GLU A 140 -20.75 6.40 20.19
CA GLU A 140 -21.68 5.34 19.80
C GLU A 140 -21.59 5.02 18.30
N ASP A 141 -21.39 6.03 17.45
CA ASP A 141 -21.18 5.82 16.01
C ASP A 141 -19.97 4.92 15.74
N PHE A 142 -18.89 5.07 16.51
CA PHE A 142 -17.72 4.20 16.41
C PHE A 142 -17.98 2.74 16.84
N GLN A 143 -19.05 2.50 17.60
CA GLN A 143 -19.49 1.14 17.97
C GLN A 143 -20.40 0.50 16.92
N ARG A 144 -20.87 1.25 15.91
CA ARG A 144 -21.68 0.70 14.83
C ARG A 144 -20.90 -0.36 14.05
N LEU A 145 -21.62 -1.38 13.62
CA LEU A 145 -21.05 -2.58 13.03
C LEU A 145 -21.22 -2.60 11.51
N TYR A 146 -20.34 -3.34 10.85
CA TYR A 146 -20.56 -3.87 9.50
C TYR A 146 -20.19 -5.34 9.47
N TYR A 147 -20.84 -6.13 8.62
CA TYR A 147 -20.55 -7.55 8.43
C TYR A 147 -19.58 -7.77 7.26
N HIS A 148 -18.46 -8.44 7.51
CA HIS A 148 -17.48 -8.82 6.47
C HIS A 148 -17.72 -10.28 6.04
N PRO A 149 -18.30 -10.54 4.85
CA PRO A 149 -18.75 -11.88 4.48
C PRO A 149 -17.61 -12.89 4.31
N GLU A 150 -16.39 -12.45 3.97
CA GLU A 150 -15.23 -13.35 3.89
C GLU A 150 -14.67 -13.72 5.26
N HIS A 151 -14.83 -12.85 6.27
CA HIS A 151 -14.42 -13.17 7.65
C HIS A 151 -15.53 -13.86 8.42
N GLN A 152 -16.76 -13.83 7.88
CA GLN A 152 -17.98 -14.29 8.52
C GLN A 152 -18.20 -13.66 9.90
N MET A 153 -17.79 -12.39 10.05
CA MET A 153 -17.81 -11.69 11.32
C MET A 153 -18.18 -10.21 11.13
N SER A 154 -18.85 -9.66 12.15
CA SER A 154 -19.12 -8.23 12.23
C SER A 154 -18.00 -7.51 12.98
N HIS A 155 -17.65 -6.31 12.51
CA HIS A 155 -16.58 -5.49 13.06
C HIS A 155 -17.09 -4.08 13.37
N PRO A 156 -16.65 -3.46 14.48
CA PRO A 156 -16.99 -2.07 14.78
C PRO A 156 -16.20 -1.09 13.90
N LEU A 157 -16.79 0.08 13.65
CA LEU A 157 -16.12 1.16 12.92
C LEU A 157 -14.83 1.64 13.59
N MET A 158 -14.73 1.56 14.92
CA MET A 158 -13.50 1.84 15.65
C MET A 158 -12.34 0.93 15.21
N GLU A 159 -12.59 -0.37 15.04
CA GLU A 159 -11.57 -1.32 14.62
C GLU A 159 -11.22 -1.11 13.13
N LEU A 160 -12.20 -0.78 12.29
CA LEU A 160 -11.95 -0.40 10.91
C LEU A 160 -11.03 0.83 10.83
N LEU A 161 -11.29 1.85 11.64
CA LEU A 161 -10.44 3.05 11.71
C LEU A 161 -9.00 2.68 12.11
N ALA A 162 -8.84 1.88 13.16
CA ALA A 162 -7.54 1.41 13.62
C ALA A 162 -6.79 0.62 12.54
N MET A 163 -7.50 -0.27 11.82
CA MET A 163 -6.94 -1.04 10.71
C MET A 163 -6.45 -0.13 9.59
N TYR A 164 -7.22 0.91 9.22
CA TYR A 164 -6.81 1.83 8.16
C TYR A 164 -5.69 2.78 8.60
N ALA A 165 -5.58 3.12 9.88
CA ALA A 165 -4.40 3.80 10.41
C ALA A 165 -3.14 2.92 10.28
N TRP A 166 -3.24 1.64 10.66
CA TRP A 166 -2.17 0.66 10.42
C TRP A 166 -1.86 0.48 8.92
N HIS A 167 -2.89 0.43 8.06
CA HIS A 167 -2.74 0.25 6.60
C HIS A 167 -1.95 1.41 5.97
N CYS A 168 -2.17 2.64 6.44
CA CYS A 168 -1.39 3.81 6.06
C CYS A 168 0.09 3.60 6.37
N ASP A 169 0.43 3.26 7.61
CA ASP A 169 1.82 3.06 8.05
C ASP A 169 2.47 1.84 7.37
N HIS A 170 1.70 0.78 7.16
CA HIS A 170 2.12 -0.45 6.53
C HIS A 170 2.60 -0.22 5.09
N HIS A 171 1.78 0.44 4.27
CA HIS A 171 2.15 0.72 2.89
C HIS A 171 3.15 1.87 2.75
N MET A 172 3.15 2.83 3.67
CA MET A 172 4.25 3.80 3.76
C MET A 172 5.59 3.10 3.94
N ALA A 173 5.66 2.10 4.83
CA ALA A 173 6.89 1.33 5.06
C ALA A 173 7.31 0.52 3.81
N HIS A 174 6.37 -0.04 3.03
CA HIS A 174 6.69 -0.66 1.73
C HIS A 174 7.29 0.34 0.74
N ILE A 175 6.66 1.51 0.59
CA ILE A 175 7.11 2.57 -0.33
C ILE A 175 8.50 3.05 0.06
N GLN A 176 8.75 3.32 1.34
CA GLN A 176 10.06 3.74 1.84
C GLN A 176 11.11 2.64 1.64
N ARG A 177 10.77 1.37 1.86
CA ARG A 177 11.71 0.25 1.66
C ARG A 177 12.19 0.12 0.21
N ALA A 178 11.28 0.28 -0.75
CA ALA A 178 11.61 0.24 -2.18
C ALA A 178 12.67 1.30 -2.55
N THR A 179 12.69 2.44 -1.84
CA THR A 179 13.74 3.46 -2.03
C THR A 179 15.11 3.05 -1.51
N MET A 180 15.16 2.34 -0.37
CA MET A 180 16.40 1.93 0.28
C MET A 180 17.10 0.78 -0.48
N GLN A 181 16.34 -0.16 -1.03
CA GLN A 181 16.89 -1.29 -1.81
C GLN A 181 17.67 -0.83 -3.05
N LYS A 182 17.32 0.31 -3.66
CA LYS A 182 18.02 0.82 -4.86
C LYS A 182 19.18 1.77 -4.53
N ALA A 183 19.17 2.43 -3.38
CA ALA A 183 20.35 3.17 -2.90
C ALA A 183 21.55 2.22 -2.73
N LEU A 184 21.31 1.01 -2.19
CA LEU A 184 22.31 -0.05 -2.03
C LEU A 184 22.78 -0.68 -3.36
N LEU A 185 22.04 -0.50 -4.46
CA LEU A 185 22.41 -1.01 -5.79
C LEU A 185 23.17 0.04 -6.62
N LYS A 186 23.11 1.32 -6.27
CA LYS A 186 23.91 2.38 -6.92
C LYS A 186 25.39 2.33 -6.51
N ASP A 187 25.72 1.71 -5.38
CA ASP A 187 27.09 1.58 -4.87
C ASP A 187 27.79 0.25 -5.22
N LYS A 188 27.14 -0.64 -5.98
CA LYS A 188 27.81 -1.83 -6.52
C LYS A 188 28.46 -1.48 -7.86
N PRO A 189 29.77 -1.68 -8.03
CA PRO A 189 30.42 -1.42 -9.31
C PRO A 189 29.76 -2.27 -10.38
N VAL A 190 29.30 -1.60 -11.46
CA VAL A 190 28.80 -2.27 -12.65
C VAL A 190 29.93 -3.14 -13.18
N LYS A 191 29.78 -4.47 -13.11
CA LYS A 191 30.65 -5.38 -13.86
C LYS A 191 30.37 -5.13 -15.34
N THR A 192 31.23 -4.35 -15.97
CA THR A 192 31.25 -4.18 -17.42
C THR A 192 31.54 -5.53 -18.04
N VAL A 193 30.55 -6.10 -18.72
CA VAL A 193 30.76 -7.28 -19.57
C VAL A 193 31.59 -6.81 -20.77
N ALA A 194 32.80 -7.33 -20.90
CA ALA A 194 33.66 -7.02 -22.04
C ALA A 194 32.97 -7.40 -23.36
N PRO A 195 33.07 -6.56 -24.41
CA PRO A 195 32.45 -6.87 -25.69
C PRO A 195 33.10 -8.11 -26.31
N LYS A 196 32.27 -9.01 -26.83
CA LYS A 196 32.73 -10.19 -27.57
C LYS A 196 33.57 -9.75 -28.79
N PRO A 197 34.68 -10.43 -29.10
CA PRO A 197 35.51 -10.08 -30.24
C PRO A 197 34.77 -10.33 -31.55
N THR A 198 34.78 -9.33 -32.43
CA THR A 198 34.20 -9.36 -33.77
C THR A 198 35.02 -10.30 -34.67
N ILE A 199 34.36 -11.30 -35.25
CA ILE A 199 34.97 -12.19 -36.24
C ILE A 199 35.20 -11.37 -37.52
N LYS A 200 36.47 -11.05 -37.83
CA LYS A 200 36.86 -10.50 -39.13
C LYS A 200 36.89 -11.63 -40.17
N ASN A 201 36.03 -11.51 -41.17
CA ASN A 201 36.09 -12.26 -42.43
C ASN A 201 37.49 -12.18 -43.06
N LYS A 202 38.13 -13.33 -43.29
CA LYS A 202 39.21 -13.47 -44.28
C LYS A 202 38.64 -14.14 -45.52
N LEU A 203 38.33 -13.31 -46.52
CA LEU A 203 38.13 -13.70 -47.90
C LEU A 203 39.44 -13.44 -48.67
N ARG A 204 39.75 -14.37 -49.59
CA ARG A 204 40.77 -14.34 -50.68
C ARG A 204 42.22 -14.65 -50.24
N SER A 205 43.01 -15.44 -50.98
CA SER A 205 42.89 -15.99 -52.35
C SER A 205 43.92 -17.12 -52.55
N LYS A 206 43.52 -18.18 -53.25
CA LYS A 206 44.43 -19.07 -54.00
C LYS A 206 44.89 -18.35 -55.28
N PRO A 207 46.04 -18.75 -55.84
CA PRO A 207 46.03 -19.74 -56.92
C PRO A 207 46.55 -21.11 -56.48
#